data_AF-A0A845Z9H1-F1
#
_entry.id   AF-A0A845Z9H1-F1
#
_cell.length_a   1.000
_cell.length_b   1.000
_cell.length_c   1.000
_cell.angle_alpha   90.00
_cell.angle_beta   90.00
_cell.angle_gamma   90.00
#
_symmetry.space_group_name_H-M   'P 1'
#
loop_
_entity.id
_entity.type
_entity.pdbx_description
1 polymer ?
#
loop_
_entity_poly.entity_id
_entity_poly.type
_entity_poly.pdbx_seq_one_letter_code
_entity_poly.pdbx_strand_id
1 'polypeptide(L)'
;LQKHQQELEKSESELQKTNQELQQTQSQLNQTQAELTESNSQLKQKETIWQQSETQLKELQKNQQEWQISKSQLHKTKQELKRTNLQMQELQTELVESNSKLQQTETLLQRTNLQMQEVQTELVESNSKLQQTETLLQRTNLQIQELQTESVESNSKLQQTETLLEQSHSQIKQTKTLLKEFQNQLHQTDEERKNQQLQLQETQTVLQQVQTQWRQTEILLQQSQSQQQNSQKELVKTKSQLTQTQSELEKLQYQQAILRNSKSESQTEYQLLVWEAWYAYQKGDLVEMQEHLQKSLKYTENSRTEIVMEWLDSFANFSQQKGLELDSEKLTSSAEWQKLMKRTMKIQNKVLVSSEK
;
A
#
# COMPACT_ATOMS: atom_id res chain seq x y z
N LEU A 1 188.04 148.01 56.54
CA LEU A 1 187.09 147.55 57.60
C LEU A 1 185.67 147.34 57.03
N GLN A 2 185.40 146.95 55.78
CA GLN A 2 185.81 145.75 55.03
C GLN A 2 185.59 144.40 55.75
N LYS A 3 185.40 144.39 57.08
CA LYS A 3 185.08 143.19 57.86
C LYS A 3 183.55 143.02 58.02
N HIS A 4 182.81 144.13 58.14
CA HIS A 4 181.35 144.10 58.13
C HIS A 4 180.73 143.74 56.77
N GLN A 5 181.46 143.91 55.66
CA GLN A 5 180.96 143.53 54.34
C GLN A 5 181.06 142.00 54.11
N GLN A 6 182.05 141.34 54.73
CA GLN A 6 182.19 139.88 54.70
C GLN A 6 181.24 139.15 55.68
N GLU A 7 180.82 139.79 56.77
CA GLU A 7 179.84 139.19 57.69
C GLU A 7 178.42 139.21 57.12
N LEU A 8 178.07 140.20 56.30
CA LEU A 8 176.74 140.29 55.69
C LEU A 8 176.54 139.26 54.57
N GLU A 9 177.54 139.09 53.68
CA GLU A 9 177.48 138.09 52.60
C GLU A 9 177.38 136.65 53.13
N LYS A 10 177.98 136.37 54.30
CA LYS A 10 177.91 135.05 54.92
C LYS A 10 176.51 134.75 55.48
N SER A 11 175.84 135.76 56.05
CA SER A 11 174.47 135.62 56.56
C SER A 11 173.45 135.45 55.43
N GLU A 12 173.68 136.06 54.26
CA GLU A 12 172.80 135.91 53.09
C GLU A 12 172.87 134.50 52.48
N SER A 13 174.07 133.91 52.44
CA SER A 13 174.29 132.54 51.96
C SER A 13 173.61 131.49 52.84
N GLU A 14 173.63 131.64 54.17
CA GLU A 14 172.98 130.70 55.08
C GLU A 14 171.45 130.75 54.95
N LEU A 15 170.88 131.95 54.81
CA LEU A 15 169.43 132.15 54.65
C LEU A 15 168.92 131.54 53.33
N GLN A 16 169.71 131.65 52.26
CA GLN A 16 169.37 131.04 50.97
C GLN A 16 169.36 129.51 51.03
N LYS A 17 170.27 128.91 51.82
CA LYS A 17 170.30 127.45 52.04
C LYS A 17 169.11 126.97 52.87
N THR A 18 168.76 127.68 53.95
CA THR A 18 167.59 127.34 54.77
C THR A 18 166.29 127.43 53.96
N ASN A 19 166.21 128.38 53.02
CA ASN A 19 165.03 128.52 52.16
C ASN A 19 164.88 127.36 51.15
N GLN A 20 165.98 126.81 50.63
CA GLN A 20 165.94 125.61 49.79
C GLN A 20 165.49 124.37 50.58
N GLU A 21 165.99 124.18 51.80
CA GLU A 21 165.58 123.07 52.67
C GLU A 21 164.09 123.13 53.02
N LEU A 22 163.55 124.35 53.26
CA LEU A 22 162.12 124.54 53.51
C LEU A 22 161.27 124.21 52.28
N GLN A 23 161.68 124.63 51.08
CA GLN A 23 160.99 124.25 49.84
C GLN A 23 161.01 122.74 49.61
N GLN A 24 162.11 122.07 49.94
CA GLN A 24 162.26 120.62 49.79
C GLN A 24 161.39 119.85 50.79
N THR A 25 161.24 120.38 52.01
CA THR A 25 160.35 119.80 53.02
C THR A 25 158.88 119.98 52.62
N GLN A 26 158.53 121.14 52.06
CA GLN A 26 157.18 121.42 51.58
C GLN A 26 156.78 120.53 50.40
N SER A 27 157.72 120.24 49.48
CA SER A 27 157.45 119.33 48.35
C SER A 27 157.26 117.89 48.82
N GLN A 28 158.06 117.42 49.78
CA GLN A 28 157.89 116.10 50.40
C GLN A 28 156.55 115.98 51.12
N LEU A 29 156.14 116.99 51.88
CA LEU A 29 154.84 117.02 52.57
C LEU A 29 153.68 116.97 51.57
N ASN A 30 153.77 117.77 50.50
CA ASN A 30 152.76 117.75 49.44
C ASN A 30 152.68 116.38 48.75
N GLN A 31 153.82 115.69 48.58
CA GLN A 31 153.86 114.33 48.04
C GLN A 31 153.24 113.31 48.99
N THR A 32 153.53 113.39 50.31
CA THR A 32 152.94 112.47 51.29
C THR A 32 151.43 112.69 51.41
N GLN A 33 150.97 113.94 51.32
CA GLN A 33 149.55 114.26 51.31
C GLN A 33 148.85 113.68 50.07
N ALA A 34 149.49 113.74 48.90
CA ALA A 34 148.98 113.14 47.67
C ALA A 34 148.88 111.61 47.78
N GLU A 35 149.93 110.94 48.27
CA GLU A 35 149.96 109.49 48.49
C GLU A 35 148.89 109.05 49.52
N LEU A 36 148.66 109.83 50.58
CA LEU A 36 147.60 109.56 51.54
C LEU A 36 146.21 109.72 50.92
N THR A 37 145.99 110.76 50.11
CA THR A 37 144.72 110.93 49.39
C THR A 37 144.47 109.81 48.38
N GLU A 38 145.52 109.31 47.73
CA GLU A 38 145.43 108.17 46.82
C GLU A 38 145.17 106.86 47.57
N SER A 39 145.82 106.64 48.72
CA SER A 39 145.55 105.48 49.57
C SER A 39 144.09 105.48 50.08
N ASN A 40 143.57 106.64 50.47
CA ASN A 40 142.17 106.78 50.89
C ASN A 40 141.18 106.55 49.73
N SER A 41 141.49 106.98 48.51
CA SER A 41 140.63 106.72 47.35
C SER A 41 140.62 105.23 47.00
N GLN A 42 141.76 104.55 47.06
CA GLN A 42 141.87 103.10 46.86
C GLN A 42 141.14 102.31 47.94
N LEU A 43 141.19 102.76 49.20
CA LEU A 43 140.49 102.09 50.31
C LEU A 43 138.96 102.22 50.14
N LYS A 44 138.48 103.41 49.77
CA LYS A 44 137.06 103.64 49.45
C LYS A 44 136.60 102.83 48.24
N GLN A 45 137.46 102.66 47.24
CA GLN A 45 137.19 101.80 46.09
C GLN A 45 137.11 100.32 46.50
N LYS A 46 138.04 99.82 47.33
CA LYS A 46 137.99 98.45 47.87
C LYS A 46 136.76 98.21 48.72
N GLU A 47 136.36 99.18 49.54
CA GLU A 47 135.14 99.09 50.34
C GLU A 47 133.89 99.03 49.43
N THR A 48 133.86 99.80 48.36
CA THR A 48 132.79 99.73 47.35
C THR A 48 132.75 98.37 46.65
N ILE A 49 133.91 97.83 46.27
CA ILE A 49 134.02 96.49 45.65
C ILE A 49 133.59 95.40 46.63
N TRP A 50 133.95 95.53 47.92
CA TRP A 50 133.55 94.59 48.95
C TRP A 50 132.02 94.60 49.16
N GLN A 51 131.41 95.78 49.23
CA GLN A 51 129.95 95.92 49.31
C GLN A 51 129.25 95.32 48.09
N GLN A 52 129.79 95.52 46.88
CA GLN A 52 129.28 94.90 45.66
C GLN A 52 129.44 93.37 45.65
N SER A 53 130.53 92.84 46.20
CA SER A 53 130.73 91.40 46.33
C SER A 53 129.76 90.80 47.35
N GLU A 54 129.48 91.50 48.45
CA GLU A 54 128.51 91.07 49.45
C GLU A 54 127.08 91.03 48.89
N THR A 55 126.68 92.01 48.07
CA THR A 55 125.37 92.00 47.42
C THR A 55 125.23 90.89 46.39
N GLN A 56 126.27 90.65 45.58
CA GLN A 56 126.30 89.52 44.63
C GLN A 56 126.22 88.16 45.34
N LEU A 57 126.87 88.01 46.49
CA LEU A 57 126.82 86.77 47.27
C LEU A 57 125.40 86.52 47.82
N LYS A 58 124.72 87.56 48.31
CA LYS A 58 123.31 87.49 48.73
C LYS A 58 122.39 87.12 47.58
N GLU A 59 122.62 87.66 46.38
CA GLU A 59 121.83 87.34 45.19
C GLU A 59 122.06 85.90 44.71
N LEU A 60 123.30 85.41 44.74
CA LEU A 60 123.62 84.00 44.47
C LEU A 60 122.95 83.04 45.47
N GLN A 61 122.95 83.39 46.76
CA GLN A 61 122.26 82.59 47.78
C GLN A 61 120.75 82.54 47.52
N LYS A 62 120.14 83.68 47.14
CA LYS A 62 118.73 83.73 46.75
C LYS A 62 118.45 82.86 45.51
N ASN A 63 119.27 82.96 44.46
CA ASN A 63 119.13 82.14 43.26
C ASN A 63 119.30 80.65 43.56
N GLN A 64 120.19 80.28 44.47
CA GLN A 64 120.34 78.90 44.93
C GLN A 64 119.06 78.41 45.63
N GLN A 65 118.45 79.22 46.50
CA GLN A 65 117.19 78.88 47.15
C GLN A 65 116.04 78.74 46.13
N GLU A 66 115.92 79.67 45.20
CA GLU A 66 114.92 79.62 44.12
C GLU A 66 115.10 78.38 43.24
N TRP A 67 116.36 78.01 42.93
CA TRP A 67 116.66 76.79 42.21
C TRP A 67 116.24 75.53 42.98
N GLN A 68 116.47 75.48 44.30
CA GLN A 68 116.00 74.36 45.13
C GLN A 68 114.48 74.27 45.17
N ILE A 69 113.79 75.40 45.27
CA ILE A 69 112.32 75.47 45.23
C ILE A 69 111.81 74.96 43.89
N SER A 70 112.37 75.45 42.78
CA SER A 70 112.01 75.02 41.42
C SER A 70 112.26 73.52 41.21
N LYS A 71 113.39 72.98 41.72
CA LYS A 71 113.68 71.55 41.69
C LYS A 71 112.66 70.72 42.48
N SER A 72 112.24 71.20 43.65
CA SER A 72 111.20 70.55 44.45
C SER A 72 109.84 70.58 43.75
N GLN A 73 109.46 71.72 43.17
CA GLN A 73 108.24 71.86 42.37
C GLN A 73 108.24 70.92 41.16
N LEU A 74 109.36 70.83 40.44
CA LEU A 74 109.53 69.89 39.32
C LEU A 74 109.39 68.43 39.76
N HIS A 75 109.92 68.08 40.94
CA HIS A 75 109.72 66.74 41.48
C HIS A 75 108.24 66.46 41.79
N LYS A 76 107.55 67.44 42.37
CA LYS A 76 106.13 67.34 42.69
C LYS A 76 105.26 67.19 41.43
N THR A 77 105.48 68.03 40.42
CA THR A 77 104.77 67.92 39.13
C THR A 77 105.08 66.60 38.43
N LYS A 78 106.32 66.10 38.52
CA LYS A 78 106.67 64.76 38.00
C LYS A 78 105.93 63.63 38.72
N GLN A 79 105.73 63.74 40.02
CA GLN A 79 104.94 62.76 40.78
C GLN A 79 103.44 62.85 40.44
N GLU A 80 102.89 64.07 40.35
CA GLU A 80 101.51 64.31 39.93
C GLU A 80 101.27 63.77 38.53
N LEU A 81 102.17 64.02 37.58
CA LEU A 81 102.10 63.47 36.22
C LEU A 81 102.08 61.94 36.22
N LYS A 82 102.93 61.29 37.04
CA LYS A 82 102.90 59.83 37.18
C LYS A 82 101.56 59.34 37.73
N ARG A 83 101.00 60.04 38.72
CA ARG A 83 99.70 59.69 39.30
C ARG A 83 98.57 59.84 38.29
N THR A 84 98.53 60.94 37.54
CA THR A 84 97.55 61.16 36.48
C THR A 84 97.69 60.12 35.37
N ASN A 85 98.91 59.72 35.03
CA ASN A 85 99.14 58.68 34.02
C ASN A 85 98.63 57.30 34.47
N LEU A 86 98.82 56.94 35.74
CA LEU A 86 98.25 55.71 36.30
C LEU A 86 96.72 55.74 36.31
N GLN A 87 96.12 56.86 36.72
CA GLN A 87 94.65 57.04 36.68
C GLN A 87 94.10 56.97 35.26
N MET A 88 94.81 57.51 34.27
CA MET A 88 94.42 57.39 32.87
C MET A 88 94.47 55.94 32.39
N GLN A 89 95.50 55.18 32.79
CA GLN A 89 95.58 53.75 32.49
C GLN A 89 94.45 52.95 33.14
N GLU A 90 94.12 53.23 34.40
CA GLU A 90 93.00 52.61 35.12
C GLU A 90 91.65 52.89 34.41
N LEU A 91 91.38 54.16 34.09
CA LEU A 91 90.18 54.54 33.34
C LEU A 91 90.13 53.90 31.95
N GLN A 92 91.27 53.74 31.28
CA GLN A 92 91.34 53.08 29.99
C GLN A 92 91.05 51.58 30.11
N THR A 93 91.52 50.92 31.17
CA THR A 93 91.17 49.52 31.46
C THR A 93 89.69 49.35 31.79
N GLU A 94 89.11 50.23 32.62
CA GLU A 94 87.67 50.22 32.94
C GLU A 94 86.81 50.45 31.70
N LEU A 95 87.22 51.37 30.81
CA LEU A 95 86.53 51.63 29.56
C LEU A 95 86.54 50.40 28.64
N VAL A 96 87.68 49.72 28.51
CA VAL A 96 87.79 48.48 27.72
C VAL A 96 86.91 47.38 28.32
N GLU A 97 86.92 47.23 29.65
CA GLU A 97 86.08 46.24 30.32
C GLU A 97 84.58 46.54 30.14
N SER A 98 84.18 47.80 30.27
CA SER A 98 82.80 48.24 30.04
C SER A 98 82.38 48.03 28.59
N ASN A 99 83.26 48.29 27.62
CA ASN A 99 82.97 48.07 26.21
C ASN A 99 82.85 46.58 25.88
N SER A 100 83.67 45.72 26.51
CA SER A 100 83.55 44.27 26.41
C SER A 100 82.20 43.77 26.97
N LYS A 101 81.78 44.26 28.14
CA LYS A 101 80.47 43.95 28.73
C LYS A 101 79.31 44.41 27.85
N LEU A 102 79.44 45.59 27.22
CA LEU A 102 78.45 46.10 26.28
C LEU A 102 78.32 45.18 25.06
N GLN A 103 79.43 44.76 24.45
CA GLN A 103 79.42 43.81 23.33
C GLN A 103 78.81 42.45 23.73
N GLN A 104 79.12 41.94 24.93
CA GLN A 104 78.49 40.73 25.45
C GLN A 104 76.98 40.89 25.61
N THR A 105 76.53 42.04 26.11
CA THR A 105 75.09 42.33 26.25
C THR A 105 74.41 42.42 24.89
N GLU A 106 75.04 43.08 23.91
CA GLU A 106 74.52 43.22 22.56
C GLU A 106 74.39 41.87 21.85
N THR A 107 75.39 40.99 21.98
CA THR A 107 75.33 39.62 21.43
C THR A 107 74.26 38.76 22.11
N LEU A 108 74.07 38.88 23.43
CA LEU A 108 72.97 38.21 24.14
C LEU A 108 71.61 38.74 23.68
N LEU A 109 71.48 40.05 23.45
CA LEU A 109 70.25 40.66 22.98
C LEU A 109 69.90 40.18 21.57
N GLN A 110 70.88 40.13 20.67
CA GLN A 110 70.72 39.58 19.31
C GLN A 110 70.28 38.11 19.35
N ARG A 111 70.91 37.29 20.20
CA ARG A 111 70.54 35.88 20.37
C ARG A 111 69.10 35.72 20.88
N THR A 112 68.72 36.52 21.88
CA THR A 112 67.37 36.50 22.44
C THR A 112 66.33 36.92 21.40
N ASN A 113 66.65 37.92 20.57
CA ASN A 113 65.78 38.38 19.50
C ASN A 113 65.58 37.30 18.41
N LEU A 114 66.65 36.60 18.02
CA LEU A 114 66.54 35.47 17.08
C LEU A 114 65.68 34.34 17.64
N GLN A 115 65.86 33.98 18.92
CA GLN A 115 65.02 32.98 19.58
C GLN A 115 63.55 33.39 19.66
N MET A 116 63.28 34.67 19.93
CA MET A 116 61.91 35.20 19.93
C MET A 116 61.28 35.13 18.54
N GLN A 117 62.04 35.45 17.48
CA GLN A 117 61.57 35.30 16.11
C GLN A 117 61.27 33.84 15.77
N GLU A 118 62.13 32.90 16.16
CA GLU A 118 61.94 31.46 15.94
C GLU A 118 60.65 30.97 16.59
N VAL A 119 60.44 31.27 17.88
CA VAL A 119 59.21 30.95 18.62
C VAL A 119 57.98 31.60 17.98
N GLN A 120 58.10 32.84 17.49
CA GLN A 120 57.00 33.51 16.78
C GLN A 120 56.61 32.75 15.51
N THR A 121 57.59 32.28 14.73
CA THR A 121 57.33 31.45 13.54
C THR A 121 56.67 30.11 13.90
N GLU A 122 57.17 29.42 14.93
CA GLU A 122 56.58 28.16 15.39
C GLU A 122 55.13 28.35 15.86
N LEU A 123 54.84 29.46 16.54
CA LEU A 123 53.49 29.81 16.98
C LEU A 123 52.56 30.04 15.79
N VAL A 124 53.02 30.78 14.77
CA VAL A 124 52.25 31.01 13.53
C VAL A 124 51.98 29.70 12.80
N GLU A 125 52.98 28.82 12.69
CA GLU A 125 52.81 27.52 12.05
C GLU A 125 51.82 26.63 12.82
N SER A 126 51.92 26.61 14.14
CA SER A 126 50.99 25.87 15.01
C SER A 126 49.56 26.39 14.88
N ASN A 127 49.38 27.71 14.86
CA ASN A 127 48.06 28.33 14.68
C ASN A 127 47.47 28.04 13.29
N SER A 128 48.29 28.01 12.24
CA SER A 128 47.89 27.59 10.89
C SER A 128 47.42 26.12 10.87
N LYS A 129 48.17 25.21 11.51
CA LYS A 129 47.76 23.80 11.66
C LYS A 129 46.47 23.64 12.44
N LEU A 130 46.26 24.45 13.49
CA LEU A 130 45.03 24.48 14.25
C LEU A 130 43.84 24.90 13.38
N GLN A 131 43.97 25.97 12.60
CA GLN A 131 42.93 26.42 11.66
C GLN A 131 42.62 25.36 10.60
N GLN A 132 43.64 24.67 10.06
CA GLN A 132 43.43 23.56 9.14
C GLN A 132 42.66 22.41 9.79
N THR A 133 42.98 22.09 11.04
CA THR A 133 42.27 21.05 11.80
C THR A 133 40.82 21.44 12.05
N GLU A 134 40.57 22.70 12.42
CA GLU A 134 39.23 23.22 12.67
C GLU A 134 38.37 23.21 11.40
N THR A 135 38.92 23.61 10.25
CA THR A 135 38.21 23.54 8.96
C THR A 135 37.92 22.11 8.51
N LEU A 136 38.85 21.17 8.73
CA LEU A 136 38.59 19.74 8.51
C LEU A 136 37.48 19.22 9.41
N LEU A 137 37.49 19.60 10.68
CA LEU A 137 36.49 19.17 11.66
C LEU A 137 35.09 19.72 11.30
N GLN A 138 35.00 20.99 10.88
CA GLN A 138 33.77 21.57 10.33
C GLN A 138 33.26 20.80 9.11
N ARG A 139 34.15 20.45 8.17
CA ARG A 139 33.80 19.67 6.98
C ARG A 139 33.27 18.27 7.33
N THR A 140 33.95 17.57 8.24
CA THR A 140 33.49 16.26 8.72
C THR A 140 32.14 16.36 9.42
N ASN A 141 31.91 17.42 10.18
CA ASN A 141 30.63 17.61 10.87
C ASN A 141 29.47 17.84 9.89
N LEU A 142 29.70 18.61 8.82
CA LEU A 142 28.72 18.79 7.73
C LEU A 142 28.41 17.46 7.04
N GLN A 143 29.43 16.64 6.75
CA GLN A 143 29.23 15.31 6.15
C GLN A 143 28.43 14.37 7.07
N ILE A 144 28.65 14.42 8.39
CA ILE A 144 27.87 13.65 9.36
C ILE A 144 26.41 14.10 9.35
N GLN A 145 26.13 15.40 9.28
CA GLN A 145 24.76 15.93 9.20
C GLN A 145 24.05 15.51 7.90
N GLU A 146 24.76 15.53 6.76
CA GLU A 146 24.23 15.03 5.49
C GLU A 146 23.86 13.54 5.58
N LEU A 147 24.77 12.71 6.08
CA LEU A 147 24.54 11.27 6.27
C LEU A 147 23.39 10.98 7.25
N GLN A 148 23.27 11.76 8.33
CA GLN A 148 22.14 11.66 9.25
C GLN A 148 20.82 12.00 8.56
N THR A 149 20.80 13.03 7.72
CA THR A 149 19.60 13.44 6.97
C THR A 149 19.19 12.36 5.98
N GLU A 150 20.14 11.80 5.23
CA GLU A 150 19.90 10.70 4.30
C GLU A 150 19.39 9.43 5.02
N SER A 151 19.97 9.11 6.19
CA SER A 151 19.52 7.99 7.01
C SER A 151 18.07 8.17 7.50
N VAL A 152 17.70 9.37 7.96
CA VAL A 152 16.33 9.68 8.38
C VAL A 152 15.36 9.58 7.19
N GLU A 153 15.74 10.09 6.02
CA GLU A 153 14.92 10.00 4.81
C GLU A 153 14.69 8.54 4.40
N SER A 154 15.75 7.73 4.37
CA SER A 154 15.71 6.30 4.08
C SER A 154 14.82 5.54 5.06
N ASN A 155 14.93 5.83 6.36
CA ASN A 155 14.07 5.23 7.38
C ASN A 155 12.59 5.61 7.19
N SER A 156 12.29 6.85 6.80
CA SER A 156 10.90 7.24 6.50
C SER A 156 10.34 6.50 5.28
N LYS A 157 11.15 6.29 4.23
CA LYS A 157 10.77 5.51 3.04
C LYS A 157 10.53 4.04 3.40
N LEU A 158 11.33 3.48 4.30
CA LEU A 158 11.15 2.13 4.80
C LEU A 158 9.85 1.99 5.59
N GLN A 159 9.55 2.93 6.50
CA GLN A 159 8.27 2.96 7.21
C GLN A 159 7.07 3.08 6.27
N GLN A 160 7.15 3.94 5.24
CA GLN A 160 6.10 4.03 4.21
C GLN A 160 5.90 2.69 3.50
N THR A 161 6.98 2.02 3.13
CA THR A 161 6.92 0.69 2.47
C THR A 161 6.29 -0.36 3.38
N GLU A 162 6.64 -0.35 4.67
CA GLU A 162 6.08 -1.27 5.67
C GLU A 162 4.57 -1.05 5.83
N THR A 163 4.11 0.21 5.93
CA THR A 163 2.67 0.52 6.01
C THR A 163 1.91 0.09 4.75
N LEU A 164 2.48 0.25 3.56
CA LEU A 164 1.87 -0.23 2.31
C LEU A 164 1.80 -1.76 2.28
N LEU A 165 2.81 -2.45 2.79
CA LEU A 165 2.82 -3.91 2.88
C LEU A 165 1.74 -4.41 3.84
N GLU A 166 1.57 -3.77 5.01
CA GLU A 166 0.50 -4.07 5.95
C GLU A 166 -0.90 -3.86 5.34
N GLN A 167 -1.08 -2.76 4.60
CA GLN A 167 -2.33 -2.49 3.88
C GLN A 167 -2.61 -3.58 2.84
N SER A 168 -1.63 -3.96 2.03
CA SER A 168 -1.75 -5.05 1.06
C SER A 168 -2.07 -6.38 1.73
N HIS A 169 -1.42 -6.69 2.86
CA HIS A 169 -1.70 -7.91 3.61
C HIS A 169 -3.14 -7.93 4.15
N SER A 170 -3.63 -6.79 4.66
CA SER A 170 -5.02 -6.63 5.08
C SER A 170 -6.01 -6.84 3.93
N GLN A 171 -5.73 -6.26 2.76
CA GLN A 171 -6.54 -6.45 1.55
C GLN A 171 -6.56 -7.91 1.07
N ILE A 172 -5.41 -8.59 1.10
CA ILE A 172 -5.32 -10.02 0.77
C ILE A 172 -6.14 -10.85 1.75
N LYS A 173 -6.07 -10.54 3.06
CA LYS A 173 -6.87 -11.22 4.08
C LYS A 173 -8.37 -11.03 3.84
N GLN A 174 -8.81 -9.81 3.54
CA GLN A 174 -10.20 -9.50 3.19
C GLN A 174 -10.65 -10.23 1.92
N THR A 175 -9.80 -10.26 0.89
CA THR A 175 -10.10 -10.97 -0.36
C THR A 175 -10.24 -12.47 -0.13
N LYS A 176 -9.39 -13.04 0.73
CA LYS A 176 -9.45 -14.46 1.11
C LYS A 176 -10.72 -14.79 1.89
N THR A 177 -11.17 -13.91 2.80
CA THR A 177 -12.44 -14.11 3.51
C THR A 177 -13.62 -14.04 2.56
N LEU A 178 -13.64 -13.07 1.65
CA LEU A 178 -14.70 -12.93 0.65
C LEU A 178 -14.74 -14.13 -0.30
N LEU A 179 -13.57 -14.64 -0.72
CA LEU A 179 -13.48 -15.85 -1.54
C LEU A 179 -14.08 -17.06 -0.81
N LYS A 180 -13.82 -17.20 0.49
CA LYS A 180 -14.39 -18.28 1.30
C LYS A 180 -15.91 -18.16 1.43
N GLU A 181 -16.42 -16.94 1.58
CA GLU A 181 -17.87 -16.67 1.57
C GLU A 181 -18.51 -17.03 0.23
N PHE A 182 -17.91 -16.64 -0.89
CA PHE A 182 -18.38 -17.04 -2.22
C PHE A 182 -18.35 -18.55 -2.43
N GLN A 183 -17.28 -19.23 -1.98
CA GLN A 183 -17.22 -20.69 -2.04
C GLN A 183 -18.35 -21.35 -1.25
N ASN A 184 -18.65 -20.83 -0.05
CA ASN A 184 -19.77 -21.33 0.76
C ASN A 184 -21.12 -21.08 0.07
N GLN A 185 -21.32 -19.90 -0.52
CA GLN A 185 -22.55 -19.58 -1.27
C GLN A 185 -22.71 -20.51 -2.48
N LEU A 186 -21.65 -20.75 -3.25
CA LEU A 186 -21.69 -21.70 -4.37
C LEU A 186 -22.04 -23.11 -3.91
N HIS A 187 -21.48 -23.56 -2.78
CA HIS A 187 -21.82 -24.86 -2.23
C HIS A 187 -23.29 -24.95 -1.79
N GLN A 188 -23.82 -23.91 -1.15
CA GLN A 188 -25.23 -23.83 -0.79
C GLN A 188 -26.14 -23.89 -2.02
N THR A 189 -25.85 -23.09 -3.05
CA THR A 189 -26.60 -23.11 -4.32
C THR A 189 -26.53 -24.49 -4.99
N ASP A 190 -25.38 -25.18 -4.91
CA ASP A 190 -25.23 -26.52 -5.47
C ASP A 190 -26.09 -27.55 -4.76
N GLU A 191 -26.16 -27.50 -3.43
CA GLU A 191 -27.03 -28.36 -2.63
C GLU A 191 -28.52 -28.04 -2.85
N GLU A 192 -28.90 -26.75 -2.93
CA GLU A 192 -30.27 -26.35 -3.29
C GLU A 192 -30.68 -26.89 -4.66
N ARG A 193 -29.79 -26.78 -5.66
CA ARG A 193 -30.01 -27.33 -7.00
C ARG A 193 -30.20 -28.85 -6.97
N LYS A 194 -29.39 -29.59 -6.19
CA LYS A 194 -29.56 -31.05 -6.02
C LYS A 194 -30.92 -31.37 -5.40
N ASN A 195 -31.33 -30.64 -4.37
CA ASN A 195 -32.62 -30.83 -3.72
C ASN A 195 -33.79 -30.58 -4.68
N GLN A 196 -33.73 -29.51 -5.48
CA GLN A 196 -34.73 -29.24 -6.51
C GLN A 196 -34.76 -30.34 -7.57
N GLN A 197 -33.61 -30.86 -7.97
CA GLN A 197 -33.53 -31.98 -8.92
C GLN A 197 -34.18 -33.25 -8.37
N LEU A 198 -33.97 -33.57 -7.08
CA LEU A 198 -34.63 -34.70 -6.42
C LEU A 198 -36.15 -34.50 -6.38
N GLN A 199 -36.62 -33.32 -5.99
CA GLN A 199 -38.06 -32.99 -5.98
C GLN A 199 -38.69 -33.11 -7.37
N LEU A 200 -37.97 -32.72 -8.42
CA LEU A 200 -38.44 -32.88 -9.80
C LEU A 200 -38.57 -34.37 -10.18
N GLN A 201 -37.59 -35.20 -9.81
CA GLN A 201 -37.65 -36.65 -10.04
C GLN A 201 -38.80 -37.32 -9.28
N GLU A 202 -39.03 -36.93 -8.03
CA GLU A 202 -40.17 -37.40 -7.24
C GLU A 202 -41.49 -37.00 -7.90
N THR A 203 -41.63 -35.73 -8.30
CA THR A 203 -42.81 -35.22 -9.00
C THR A 203 -43.06 -35.97 -10.31
N GLN A 204 -42.01 -36.25 -11.08
CA GLN A 204 -42.10 -37.01 -12.33
C GLN A 204 -42.56 -38.45 -12.07
N THR A 205 -42.08 -39.08 -11.00
CA THR A 205 -42.50 -40.42 -10.59
C THR A 205 -43.97 -40.45 -10.19
N VAL A 206 -44.42 -39.48 -9.39
CA VAL A 206 -45.84 -39.32 -9.03
C VAL A 206 -46.70 -39.09 -10.27
N LEU A 207 -46.27 -38.24 -11.20
CA LEU A 207 -46.99 -38.01 -12.46
C LEU A 207 -47.13 -39.29 -13.28
N GLN A 208 -46.07 -40.08 -13.42
CA GLN A 208 -46.13 -41.38 -14.10
C GLN A 208 -47.09 -42.33 -13.39
N GLN A 209 -47.07 -42.37 -12.06
CA GLN A 209 -48.00 -43.18 -11.29
C GLN A 209 -49.46 -42.78 -11.56
N VAL A 210 -49.78 -41.49 -11.52
CA VAL A 210 -51.12 -40.97 -11.84
C VAL A 210 -51.54 -41.33 -13.26
N GLN A 211 -50.63 -41.19 -14.24
CA GLN A 211 -50.90 -41.60 -15.63
C GLN A 211 -51.23 -43.10 -15.73
N THR A 212 -50.49 -43.96 -15.03
CA THR A 212 -50.77 -45.41 -15.02
C THR A 212 -52.11 -45.73 -14.36
N GLN A 213 -52.44 -45.06 -13.25
CA GLN A 213 -53.73 -45.22 -12.56
C GLN A 213 -54.90 -44.76 -13.44
N TRP A 214 -54.75 -43.65 -14.15
CA TRP A 214 -55.75 -43.17 -15.10
C TRP A 214 -56.00 -44.21 -16.20
N ARG A 215 -54.93 -44.74 -16.80
CA ARG A 215 -55.04 -45.79 -17.83
C ARG A 215 -55.72 -47.06 -17.31
N GLN A 216 -55.42 -47.47 -16.08
CA GLN A 216 -56.11 -48.60 -15.44
C GLN A 216 -57.60 -48.32 -15.25
N THR A 217 -57.94 -47.11 -14.79
CA THR A 217 -59.34 -46.69 -14.60
C THR A 217 -60.10 -46.65 -15.93
N GLU A 218 -59.46 -46.17 -17.00
CA GLU A 218 -60.02 -46.16 -18.34
C GLU A 218 -60.30 -47.58 -18.86
N ILE A 219 -59.38 -48.53 -18.66
CA ILE A 219 -59.58 -49.94 -19.00
C ILE A 219 -60.76 -50.53 -18.20
N LEU A 220 -60.82 -50.29 -16.88
CA LEU A 220 -61.92 -50.75 -16.04
C LEU A 220 -63.28 -50.18 -16.49
N LEU A 221 -63.31 -48.91 -16.87
CA LEU A 221 -64.51 -48.26 -17.40
C LEU A 221 -64.95 -48.92 -18.71
N GLN A 222 -64.03 -49.16 -19.64
CA GLN A 222 -64.31 -49.86 -20.90
C GLN A 222 -64.84 -51.29 -20.66
N GLN A 223 -64.27 -52.01 -19.70
CA GLN A 223 -64.74 -53.34 -19.30
C GLN A 223 -66.16 -53.27 -18.72
N SER A 224 -66.44 -52.33 -17.82
CA SER A 224 -67.78 -52.14 -17.25
C SER A 224 -68.81 -51.79 -18.33
N GLN A 225 -68.45 -50.95 -19.31
CA GLN A 225 -69.31 -50.63 -20.45
C GLN A 225 -69.61 -51.86 -21.30
N SER A 226 -68.60 -52.68 -21.59
CA SER A 226 -68.78 -53.95 -22.33
C SER A 226 -69.68 -54.93 -21.57
N GLN A 227 -69.50 -55.05 -20.25
CA GLN A 227 -70.37 -55.86 -19.40
C GLN A 227 -71.82 -55.35 -19.42
N GLN A 228 -72.03 -54.04 -19.29
CA GLN A 228 -73.37 -53.44 -19.38
C GLN A 228 -74.02 -53.74 -20.73
N GLN A 229 -73.29 -53.61 -21.84
CA GLN A 229 -73.80 -53.94 -23.17
C GLN A 229 -74.19 -55.42 -23.28
N ASN A 230 -73.39 -56.33 -22.71
CA ASN A 230 -73.70 -57.76 -22.70
C ASN A 230 -74.93 -58.06 -21.85
N SER A 231 -75.04 -57.49 -20.64
CA SER A 231 -76.24 -57.61 -19.81
C SER A 231 -77.48 -57.07 -20.53
N GLN A 232 -77.36 -55.98 -21.27
CA GLN A 232 -78.46 -55.44 -22.07
C GLN A 232 -78.88 -56.41 -23.20
N LYS A 233 -77.91 -57.04 -23.89
CA LYS A 233 -78.19 -58.06 -24.91
C LYS A 233 -78.91 -59.27 -24.31
N GLU A 234 -78.42 -59.79 -23.18
CA GLU A 234 -79.06 -60.92 -22.49
C GLU A 234 -80.47 -60.55 -22.00
N LEU A 235 -80.68 -59.32 -21.50
CA LEU A 235 -82.00 -58.83 -21.11
C LEU A 235 -82.97 -58.80 -22.29
N VAL A 236 -82.52 -58.33 -23.46
CA VAL A 236 -83.33 -58.35 -24.69
C VAL A 236 -83.67 -59.78 -25.10
N LYS A 237 -82.70 -60.71 -25.06
CA LYS A 237 -82.91 -62.13 -25.35
C LYS A 237 -83.90 -62.79 -24.38
N THR A 238 -83.77 -62.52 -23.09
CA THR A 238 -84.66 -63.04 -22.05
C THR A 238 -86.08 -62.50 -22.27
N LYS A 239 -86.19 -61.22 -22.61
CA LYS A 239 -87.48 -60.60 -22.96
C LYS A 239 -88.12 -61.26 -24.20
N SER A 240 -87.34 -61.56 -25.24
CA SER A 240 -87.87 -62.28 -26.41
C SER A 240 -88.30 -63.72 -26.09
N GLN A 241 -87.54 -64.43 -25.24
CA GLN A 241 -87.92 -65.76 -24.78
C GLN A 241 -89.22 -65.72 -23.96
N LEU A 242 -89.35 -64.75 -23.04
CA LEU A 242 -90.57 -64.56 -22.27
C LEU A 242 -91.79 -64.33 -23.17
N THR A 243 -91.67 -63.48 -24.19
CA THR A 243 -92.76 -63.28 -25.16
C THR A 243 -93.11 -64.55 -25.92
N GLN A 244 -92.12 -65.39 -26.26
CA GLN A 244 -92.36 -66.67 -26.90
C GLN A 244 -93.10 -67.63 -25.96
N THR A 245 -92.63 -67.81 -24.72
CA THR A 245 -93.27 -68.71 -23.75
C THR A 245 -94.69 -68.25 -23.39
N GLN A 246 -94.90 -66.94 -23.27
CA GLN A 246 -96.24 -66.38 -23.08
C GLN A 246 -97.17 -66.72 -24.25
N SER A 247 -96.63 -66.69 -25.48
CA SER A 247 -97.40 -67.05 -26.67
C SER A 247 -97.76 -68.54 -26.73
N GLU A 248 -96.87 -69.42 -26.27
CA GLU A 248 -97.11 -70.86 -26.17
C GLU A 248 -98.14 -71.19 -25.08
N LEU A 249 -98.12 -70.45 -23.96
CA LEU A 249 -99.11 -70.62 -22.88
C LEU A 249 -100.52 -70.26 -23.35
N GLU A 250 -100.67 -69.16 -24.10
CA GLU A 250 -101.96 -68.76 -24.68
C GLU A 250 -102.52 -69.84 -25.62
N LYS A 251 -101.65 -70.50 -26.38
CA LYS A 251 -101.99 -71.66 -27.21
C LYS A 251 -102.50 -72.85 -26.41
N LEU A 252 -101.79 -73.24 -25.36
CA LEU A 252 -102.20 -74.36 -24.51
C LEU A 252 -103.53 -74.09 -23.78
N GLN A 253 -103.72 -72.87 -23.27
CA GLN A 253 -104.96 -72.48 -22.61
C GLN A 253 -106.16 -72.61 -23.56
N TYR A 254 -105.99 -72.21 -24.81
CA TYR A 254 -107.06 -72.33 -25.79
C TYR A 254 -107.33 -73.78 -26.20
N GLN A 255 -106.28 -74.60 -26.41
CA GLN A 255 -106.44 -76.03 -26.65
C GLN A 255 -107.26 -76.72 -25.55
N GLN A 256 -106.98 -76.42 -24.28
CA GLN A 256 -107.75 -76.95 -23.15
C GLN A 256 -109.21 -76.48 -23.13
N ALA A 257 -109.49 -75.25 -23.56
CA ALA A 257 -110.85 -74.72 -23.62
C ALA A 257 -111.71 -75.43 -24.67
N ILE A 258 -111.16 -75.79 -25.83
CA ILE A 258 -111.90 -76.54 -26.86
C ILE A 258 -112.17 -77.99 -26.40
N LEU A 259 -111.16 -78.65 -25.84
CA LEU A 259 -111.27 -80.05 -25.38
C LEU A 259 -112.37 -80.25 -24.31
N ARG A 260 -112.71 -79.21 -23.53
CA ARG A 260 -113.81 -79.26 -22.55
C ARG A 260 -115.21 -79.18 -23.16
N ASN A 261 -115.36 -78.68 -24.39
CA ASN A 261 -116.67 -78.30 -24.96
C ASN A 261 -117.10 -79.13 -26.19
N SER A 262 -116.29 -80.08 -26.68
CA SER A 262 -116.61 -80.82 -27.91
C SER A 262 -117.10 -82.26 -27.67
N LYS A 263 -117.99 -82.75 -28.56
CA LYS A 263 -118.53 -84.12 -28.59
C LYS A 263 -117.96 -84.98 -29.74
N SER A 264 -116.99 -84.48 -30.52
CA SER A 264 -116.25 -85.24 -31.56
C SER A 264 -114.85 -84.67 -31.84
N GLU A 265 -113.93 -85.53 -32.29
CA GLU A 265 -112.50 -85.20 -32.52
C GLU A 265 -112.30 -84.31 -33.76
N SER A 266 -113.05 -84.53 -34.84
CA SER A 266 -112.96 -83.73 -36.08
C SER A 266 -113.39 -82.26 -35.88
N GLN A 267 -114.34 -81.99 -34.99
CA GLN A 267 -114.79 -80.63 -34.69
C GLN A 267 -113.78 -79.87 -33.81
N THR A 268 -113.03 -80.60 -32.97
CA THR A 268 -111.96 -80.05 -32.12
C THR A 268 -110.80 -79.55 -32.98
N GLU A 269 -110.41 -80.33 -33.99
CA GLU A 269 -109.34 -79.98 -34.92
C GLU A 269 -109.71 -78.76 -35.78
N TYR A 270 -110.96 -78.66 -36.22
CA TYR A 270 -111.48 -77.47 -36.92
C TYR A 270 -111.38 -76.21 -36.05
N GLN A 271 -111.90 -76.24 -34.82
CA GLN A 271 -111.88 -75.07 -33.93
C GLN A 271 -110.47 -74.66 -33.50
N LEU A 272 -109.54 -75.63 -33.40
CA LEU A 272 -108.14 -75.36 -33.13
C LEU A 272 -107.48 -74.63 -34.30
N LEU A 273 -107.69 -75.11 -35.53
CA LEU A 273 -107.12 -74.49 -36.74
C LEU A 273 -107.68 -73.07 -36.98
N VAL A 274 -108.97 -72.84 -36.72
CA VAL A 274 -109.57 -71.50 -36.84
C VAL A 274 -108.99 -70.55 -35.80
N TRP A 275 -108.67 -71.02 -34.60
CA TRP A 275 -108.00 -70.19 -33.60
C TRP A 275 -106.51 -69.98 -33.87
N GLU A 276 -105.78 -71.00 -34.30
CA GLU A 276 -104.38 -70.85 -34.72
C GLU A 276 -104.27 -69.82 -35.84
N ALA A 277 -105.26 -69.78 -36.72
CA ALA A 277 -105.36 -68.73 -37.71
C ALA A 277 -105.59 -67.33 -37.11
N TRP A 278 -106.55 -67.19 -36.20
CA TRP A 278 -106.82 -65.91 -35.53
C TRP A 278 -105.60 -65.44 -34.71
N TYR A 279 -104.88 -66.36 -34.08
CA TYR A 279 -103.69 -66.07 -33.29
C TYR A 279 -102.51 -65.61 -34.17
N ALA A 280 -102.30 -66.27 -35.31
CA ALA A 280 -101.33 -65.84 -36.31
C ALA A 280 -101.64 -64.44 -36.85
N TYR A 281 -102.93 -64.14 -37.10
CA TYR A 281 -103.37 -62.79 -37.47
C TYR A 281 -103.03 -61.74 -36.41
N GLN A 282 -103.25 -62.03 -35.12
CA GLN A 282 -102.88 -61.12 -34.02
C GLN A 282 -101.37 -60.88 -33.90
N LYS A 283 -100.56 -61.90 -34.21
CA LYS A 283 -99.09 -61.77 -34.30
C LYS A 283 -98.63 -61.02 -35.56
N GLY A 284 -99.53 -60.71 -36.49
CA GLY A 284 -99.23 -60.08 -37.77
C GLY A 284 -98.72 -61.06 -38.83
N ASP A 285 -98.72 -62.37 -38.57
CA ASP A 285 -98.34 -63.40 -39.54
C ASP A 285 -99.57 -63.84 -40.35
N LEU A 286 -99.82 -63.10 -41.42
CA LEU A 286 -100.95 -63.36 -42.31
C LEU A 286 -100.78 -64.64 -43.15
N VAL A 287 -99.53 -65.13 -43.30
CA VAL A 287 -99.23 -66.35 -44.04
C VAL A 287 -99.62 -67.56 -43.21
N GLU A 288 -99.17 -67.62 -41.96
CA GLU A 288 -99.51 -68.70 -41.04
C GLU A 288 -101.02 -68.72 -40.74
N MET A 289 -101.66 -67.54 -40.67
CA MET A 289 -103.13 -67.44 -40.60
C MET A 289 -103.81 -68.15 -41.77
N GLN A 290 -103.42 -67.81 -43.01
CA GLN A 290 -104.02 -68.38 -44.22
C GLN A 290 -103.88 -69.91 -44.25
N GLU A 291 -102.72 -70.43 -43.87
CA GLU A 291 -102.48 -71.88 -43.89
C GLU A 291 -103.38 -72.64 -42.92
N HIS A 292 -103.55 -72.13 -41.69
CA HIS A 292 -104.41 -72.77 -40.70
C HIS A 292 -105.89 -72.76 -41.13
N LEU A 293 -106.40 -71.64 -41.68
CA LEU A 293 -107.76 -71.61 -42.25
C LEU A 293 -107.90 -72.59 -43.41
N GLN A 294 -106.91 -72.67 -44.30
CA GLN A 294 -106.96 -73.59 -45.43
C GLN A 294 -106.96 -75.07 -44.98
N LYS A 295 -106.25 -75.41 -43.91
CA LYS A 295 -106.28 -76.75 -43.31
C LYS A 295 -107.64 -77.05 -42.68
N SER A 296 -108.29 -76.06 -42.06
CA SER A 296 -109.59 -76.24 -41.40
C SER A 296 -110.69 -76.71 -42.37
N LEU A 297 -110.59 -76.36 -43.66
CA LEU A 297 -111.52 -76.80 -44.72
C LEU A 297 -111.63 -78.32 -44.86
N LYS A 298 -110.64 -79.10 -44.44
CA LYS A 298 -110.67 -80.56 -44.54
C LYS A 298 -111.65 -81.21 -43.56
N TYR A 299 -112.06 -80.49 -42.51
CA TYR A 299 -112.82 -81.04 -41.39
C TYR A 299 -114.31 -80.65 -41.40
N THR A 300 -114.77 -79.98 -42.46
CA THR A 300 -116.15 -79.45 -42.56
C THR A 300 -116.80 -79.84 -43.89
N GLU A 301 -118.04 -80.35 -43.82
CA GLU A 301 -118.90 -80.67 -44.99
C GLU A 301 -119.90 -79.54 -45.34
N ASN A 302 -119.82 -78.40 -44.63
CA ASN A 302 -120.70 -77.24 -44.79
C ASN A 302 -120.45 -76.49 -46.12
N SER A 303 -121.42 -75.66 -46.51
CA SER A 303 -121.37 -74.92 -47.77
C SER A 303 -120.28 -73.83 -47.79
N ARG A 304 -119.75 -73.49 -48.98
CA ARG A 304 -118.60 -72.57 -49.14
C ARG A 304 -118.78 -71.19 -48.49
N THR A 305 -119.99 -70.64 -48.54
CA THR A 305 -120.31 -69.34 -47.92
C THR A 305 -120.48 -69.45 -46.41
N GLU A 306 -120.95 -70.59 -45.93
CA GLU A 306 -121.18 -70.87 -44.51
C GLU A 306 -119.85 -71.00 -43.76
N ILE A 307 -118.85 -71.67 -44.33
CA ILE A 307 -117.52 -71.79 -43.71
C ILE A 307 -116.81 -70.43 -43.57
N VAL A 308 -116.89 -69.57 -44.59
CA VAL A 308 -116.25 -68.24 -44.51
C VAL A 308 -116.92 -67.37 -43.46
N MET A 309 -118.26 -67.44 -43.37
CA MET A 309 -119.01 -66.75 -42.31
C MET A 309 -118.66 -67.32 -40.93
N GLU A 310 -118.54 -68.64 -40.79
CA GLU A 310 -118.11 -69.27 -39.54
C GLU A 310 -116.70 -68.85 -39.11
N TRP A 311 -115.75 -68.70 -40.05
CA TRP A 311 -114.42 -68.17 -39.75
C TRP A 311 -114.47 -66.73 -39.26
N LEU A 312 -115.23 -65.88 -39.95
CA LEU A 312 -115.38 -64.48 -39.57
C LEU A 312 -116.10 -64.32 -38.22
N ASP A 313 -117.15 -65.10 -37.98
CA ASP A 313 -117.87 -65.14 -36.71
C ASP A 313 -116.96 -65.65 -35.59
N SER A 314 -116.14 -66.67 -35.85
CA SER A 314 -115.16 -67.18 -34.89
C SER A 314 -114.10 -66.12 -34.58
N PHE A 315 -113.55 -65.44 -35.59
CA PHE A 315 -112.56 -64.38 -35.40
C PHE A 315 -113.15 -63.20 -34.63
N ALA A 316 -114.40 -62.82 -34.92
CA ALA A 316 -115.12 -61.77 -34.21
C ALA A 316 -115.36 -62.15 -32.75
N ASN A 317 -115.76 -63.41 -32.49
CA ASN A 317 -115.93 -63.93 -31.13
C ASN A 317 -114.61 -63.97 -30.36
N PHE A 318 -113.50 -64.41 -30.97
CA PHE A 318 -112.18 -64.42 -30.32
C PHE A 318 -111.67 -63.01 -30.04
N SER A 319 -111.85 -62.10 -30.99
CA SER A 319 -111.61 -60.66 -30.84
C SER A 319 -112.36 -60.09 -29.63
N GLN A 320 -113.65 -60.38 -29.51
CA GLN A 320 -114.48 -59.92 -28.39
C GLN A 320 -114.04 -60.53 -27.05
N GLN A 321 -113.74 -61.83 -26.99
CA GLN A 321 -113.31 -62.50 -25.75
C GLN A 321 -111.98 -61.99 -25.21
N LYS A 322 -111.07 -61.56 -26.10
CA LYS A 322 -109.73 -61.09 -25.74
C LYS A 322 -109.64 -59.58 -25.63
N GLY A 323 -110.72 -58.85 -25.93
CA GLY A 323 -110.75 -57.38 -25.90
C GLY A 323 -109.88 -56.74 -26.99
N LEU A 324 -109.66 -57.44 -28.09
CA LEU A 324 -108.83 -56.99 -29.22
C LEU A 324 -109.74 -56.63 -30.39
N GLU A 325 -109.50 -55.52 -31.08
CA GLU A 325 -110.31 -55.10 -32.22
C GLU A 325 -110.01 -55.97 -33.46
N LEU A 326 -111.04 -56.56 -34.08
CA LEU A 326 -110.88 -57.25 -35.36
C LEU A 326 -110.96 -56.22 -36.49
N ASP A 327 -109.80 -55.86 -37.03
CA ASP A 327 -109.71 -55.02 -38.23
C ASP A 327 -110.11 -55.87 -39.46
N SER A 328 -111.41 -55.90 -39.71
CA SER A 328 -112.05 -56.66 -40.79
C SER A 328 -111.66 -56.12 -42.17
N GLU A 329 -111.36 -54.83 -42.30
CA GLU A 329 -110.86 -54.22 -43.54
C GLU A 329 -109.45 -54.74 -43.85
N LYS A 330 -108.56 -54.75 -42.87
CA LYS A 330 -107.19 -55.27 -43.04
C LYS A 330 -107.16 -56.77 -43.30
N LEU A 331 -108.04 -57.55 -42.67
CA LEU A 331 -108.16 -58.97 -42.92
C LEU A 331 -108.64 -59.24 -44.35
N THR A 332 -109.76 -58.64 -44.75
CA THR A 332 -110.39 -58.91 -46.06
C THR A 332 -109.62 -58.32 -47.25
N SER A 333 -108.85 -57.26 -47.05
CA SER A 333 -107.98 -56.66 -48.07
C SER A 333 -106.61 -57.35 -48.21
N SER A 334 -106.22 -58.22 -47.26
CA SER A 334 -104.94 -58.93 -47.34
C SER A 334 -104.86 -59.87 -48.55
N ALA A 335 -103.68 -59.92 -49.17
CA ALA A 335 -103.45 -60.76 -50.34
C ALA A 335 -103.62 -62.25 -50.02
N GLU A 336 -103.28 -62.63 -48.80
CA GLU A 336 -103.38 -63.96 -48.20
C GLU A 336 -104.85 -64.38 -48.07
N TRP A 337 -105.70 -63.53 -47.50
CA TRP A 337 -107.16 -63.76 -47.42
C TRP A 337 -107.81 -63.82 -48.81
N GLN A 338 -107.46 -62.91 -49.71
CA GLN A 338 -107.97 -62.91 -51.09
C GLN A 338 -107.58 -64.18 -51.85
N LYS A 339 -106.37 -64.72 -51.62
CA LYS A 339 -105.93 -66.00 -52.19
C LYS A 339 -106.69 -67.18 -51.58
N LEU A 340 -106.94 -67.17 -50.27
CA LEU A 340 -107.74 -68.19 -49.59
C LEU A 340 -109.14 -68.27 -50.20
N MET A 341 -109.82 -67.12 -50.33
CA MET A 341 -111.16 -66.99 -50.93
C MET A 341 -111.21 -67.50 -52.38
N LYS A 342 -110.18 -67.21 -53.19
CA LYS A 342 -110.08 -67.72 -54.57
C LYS A 342 -109.93 -69.24 -54.64
N ARG A 343 -109.26 -69.86 -53.65
CA ARG A 343 -109.05 -71.32 -53.60
C ARG A 343 -110.28 -72.06 -53.10
N THR A 344 -110.95 -71.57 -52.06
CA THR A 344 -112.21 -72.13 -51.56
C THR A 344 -113.32 -72.09 -52.62
N MET A 345 -113.27 -71.16 -53.58
CA MET A 345 -114.28 -71.06 -54.65
C MET A 345 -114.03 -71.94 -55.90
N LYS A 346 -112.87 -72.60 -56.08
CA LYS A 346 -112.48 -73.29 -57.35
C LYS A 346 -112.54 -74.83 -57.37
N ILE A 347 -112.81 -75.53 -56.27
CA ILE A 347 -112.71 -77.01 -56.19
C ILE A 347 -114.10 -77.65 -56.24
N GLN A 348 -114.61 -78.00 -57.43
CA GLN A 348 -115.54 -79.12 -57.74
C GLN A 348 -116.06 -78.99 -59.20
N ASN A 349 -115.22 -79.29 -60.18
CA ASN A 349 -115.67 -79.54 -61.56
C ASN A 349 -115.25 -80.94 -62.03
N LYS A 350 -115.29 -81.92 -61.11
CA LYS A 350 -115.00 -83.31 -61.44
C LYS A 350 -115.78 -84.23 -60.49
N VAL A 351 -116.55 -85.14 -61.10
CA VAL A 351 -117.29 -86.29 -60.54
C VAL A 351 -118.78 -86.06 -60.25
N LEU A 352 -119.61 -86.22 -61.29
CA LEU A 352 -120.79 -87.11 -61.35
C LEU A 352 -121.49 -86.95 -62.72
N VAL A 353 -121.29 -87.91 -63.64
CA VAL A 353 -122.30 -88.57 -64.53
C VAL A 353 -121.55 -89.52 -65.48
N SER A 354 -121.69 -90.82 -65.24
CA SER A 354 -121.61 -91.89 -66.25
C SER A 354 -122.38 -93.10 -65.74
N SER A 355 -123.61 -93.26 -66.22
CA SER A 355 -124.38 -94.50 -66.47
C SER A 355 -125.82 -94.10 -66.83
N GLU A 356 -126.51 -94.48 -67.90
CA GLU A 356 -126.30 -95.31 -69.09
C GLU A 356 -127.42 -94.93 -70.11
N LYS A 357 -127.13 -95.12 -71.42
CA LYS A 357 -127.95 -94.88 -72.62
C LYS A 357 -128.19 -93.44 -73.10
#